data_AF-A0A843WET8-F1
#
_entry.id   AF-A0A843WET8-F1
#
_cell.length_a   1.000
_cell.length_b   1.000
_cell.length_c   1.000
_cell.angle_alpha   90.00
_cell.angle_beta   90.00
_cell.angle_gamma   90.00
#
_symmetry.space_group_name_H-M   'P 1'
#
loop_
_entity.id
_entity.type
_entity.pdbx_description
1 polymer ?
#
loop_
_entity_poly.entity_id
_entity_poly.type
_entity_poly.pdbx_seq_one_letter_code
_entity_poly.pdbx_strand_id
1 'polypeptide(L)'
;MELQPTSWDSLRKQARKLQDQLDDHMNSYRRLVAMKADASGDDVESAIDRLLKQLQQVNSQMQSLMSSGGSEIFSHTLTRHQEILQDFTQEFYRLRSSLRAKQEHASLLQDFRDFDRARFDLEENGGSEDQALLREQAAISRNSGHVDNVISHAQATLGTLVLQRSTFGGISSKLSNVSSRLPTVCCQLICNFMHYLVPVF
;
A
#
# COMPACT_ATOMS: atom_id res chain seq x y z
N MET A 1 -5.58 -4.17 -50.09
CA MET A 1 -4.42 -4.85 -49.46
C MET A 1 -4.74 -4.93 -47.97
N GLU A 2 -5.46 -5.98 -47.57
CA GLU A 2 -5.85 -6.23 -46.18
C GLU A 2 -4.70 -6.94 -45.46
N LEU A 3 -3.96 -6.21 -44.65
CA LEU A 3 -2.95 -6.74 -43.75
C LEU A 3 -3.22 -6.12 -42.38
N GLN A 4 -2.99 -6.88 -41.30
CA GLN A 4 -2.96 -6.50 -39.87
C GLN A 4 -4.00 -7.09 -38.87
N PRO A 5 -4.95 -7.99 -39.19
CA PRO A 5 -5.69 -8.72 -38.13
C PRO A 5 -4.81 -9.76 -37.42
N THR A 6 -4.05 -10.54 -38.18
CA THR A 6 -3.26 -11.68 -37.67
C THR A 6 -2.09 -11.27 -36.77
N SER A 7 -1.42 -10.15 -37.10
CA SER A 7 -0.33 -9.58 -36.30
C SER A 7 -0.84 -9.11 -34.94
N TRP A 8 -1.92 -8.32 -34.94
CA TRP A 8 -2.53 -7.81 -33.71
C TRP A 8 -3.07 -8.92 -32.81
N ASP A 9 -3.80 -9.87 -33.38
CA ASP A 9 -4.37 -11.00 -32.62
C ASP A 9 -3.27 -11.88 -32.01
N SER A 10 -2.14 -12.05 -32.70
CA SER A 10 -0.98 -12.79 -32.16
C SER A 10 -0.37 -12.10 -30.94
N LEU A 11 -0.17 -10.77 -31.00
CA LEU A 11 0.33 -9.99 -29.88
C LEU A 11 -0.63 -10.03 -28.70
N ARG A 12 -1.96 -9.97 -28.94
CA ARG A 12 -2.97 -10.07 -27.87
C ARG A 12 -2.95 -11.41 -27.17
N LYS A 13 -2.85 -12.51 -27.94
CA LYS A 13 -2.72 -13.85 -27.38
C LYS A 13 -1.44 -13.98 -26.56
N GLN A 14 -0.33 -13.43 -27.05
CA GLN A 14 0.93 -13.40 -26.31
C GLN A 14 0.82 -12.60 -25.01
N ALA A 15 0.20 -11.41 -25.05
CA ALA A 15 -0.01 -10.58 -23.87
C ALA A 15 -0.85 -11.31 -22.81
N ARG A 16 -1.95 -11.95 -23.20
CA ARG A 16 -2.76 -12.75 -22.26
C ARG A 16 -1.98 -13.91 -21.65
N LYS A 17 -1.24 -14.66 -22.45
CA LYS A 17 -0.39 -15.75 -21.94
C LYS A 17 0.65 -15.24 -20.92
N LEU A 18 1.28 -14.10 -21.20
CA LEU A 18 2.22 -13.49 -20.27
C LEU A 18 1.53 -13.00 -19.00
N GLN A 19 0.33 -12.44 -19.10
CA GLN A 19 -0.49 -12.05 -17.94
C GLN A 19 -0.83 -13.25 -17.06
N ASP A 20 -1.29 -14.35 -17.65
CA ASP A 20 -1.63 -15.58 -16.90
C ASP A 20 -0.39 -16.13 -16.16
N GLN A 21 0.76 -16.18 -16.83
CA GLN A 21 2.02 -16.61 -16.22
C GLN A 21 2.46 -15.68 -15.09
N LEU A 22 2.28 -14.37 -15.28
CA LEU A 22 2.63 -13.36 -14.29
C LEU A 22 1.75 -13.48 -13.05
N ASP A 23 0.46 -13.76 -13.21
CA ASP A 23 -0.47 -14.02 -12.11
C ASP A 23 -0.05 -15.22 -11.26
N ASP A 24 0.34 -16.34 -11.90
CA ASP A 24 0.80 -17.54 -11.20
C ASP A 24 2.07 -17.30 -10.39
N HIS A 25 3.06 -16.60 -10.99
CA HIS A 25 4.28 -16.22 -10.30
C HIS A 25 4.02 -15.20 -9.18
N MET A 26 3.11 -14.24 -9.39
CA MET A 26 2.74 -13.26 -8.37
C MET A 26 2.05 -13.93 -7.18
N ASN A 27 1.18 -14.90 -7.43
CA ASN A 27 0.56 -15.72 -6.38
C ASN A 27 1.60 -16.51 -5.59
N SER A 28 2.58 -17.08 -6.27
CA SER A 28 3.69 -17.80 -5.64
C SER A 28 4.54 -16.86 -4.78
N TYR A 29 4.85 -15.66 -5.28
CA TYR A 29 5.59 -14.64 -4.55
C TYR A 29 4.81 -14.14 -3.33
N ARG A 30 3.49 -13.88 -3.45
CA ARG A 30 2.62 -13.54 -2.32
C ARG A 30 2.69 -14.58 -1.19
N ARG A 31 2.70 -15.87 -1.55
CA ARG A 31 2.85 -16.96 -0.56
C ARG A 31 4.22 -16.97 0.09
N LEU A 32 5.30 -16.74 -0.67
CA LEU A 32 6.65 -16.60 -0.12
C LEU A 32 6.71 -15.45 0.89
N VAL A 33 6.23 -14.27 0.52
CA VAL A 33 6.18 -13.08 1.39
C VAL A 33 5.34 -13.34 2.66
N ALA A 34 4.32 -14.20 2.59
CA ALA A 34 3.51 -14.57 3.74
C ALA A 34 4.21 -15.58 4.66
N MET A 35 4.90 -16.59 4.11
CA MET A 35 5.36 -17.76 4.87
C MET A 35 6.83 -17.70 5.32
N LYS A 36 7.73 -17.03 4.58
CA LYS A 36 9.17 -17.08 4.87
C LYS A 36 9.82 -15.71 4.67
N ALA A 37 10.43 -15.17 5.73
CA ALA A 37 11.35 -14.04 5.62
C ALA A 37 12.72 -14.47 5.02
N ASP A 38 13.15 -15.70 5.27
CA ASP A 38 14.53 -16.15 5.01
C ASP A 38 14.73 -16.93 3.69
N ALA A 39 13.67 -17.22 2.94
CA ALA A 39 13.82 -17.94 1.68
C ALA A 39 14.21 -16.98 0.56
N SER A 40 15.35 -17.23 -0.09
CA SER A 40 15.80 -16.56 -1.30
C SER A 40 14.73 -16.69 -2.39
N GLY A 41 13.84 -15.70 -2.43
CA GLY A 41 12.80 -15.53 -3.44
C GLY A 41 13.33 -14.96 -4.74
N ASP A 42 14.66 -14.79 -4.86
CA ASP A 42 15.35 -14.16 -5.99
C ASP A 42 15.02 -14.83 -7.32
N ASP A 43 14.83 -16.15 -7.34
CA ASP A 43 14.46 -16.86 -8.58
C ASP A 43 13.06 -16.45 -9.05
N VAL A 44 12.07 -16.42 -8.14
CA VAL A 44 10.70 -15.98 -8.44
C VAL A 44 10.66 -14.48 -8.75
N GLU A 45 11.42 -13.67 -8.01
CA GLU A 45 11.53 -12.23 -8.25
C GLU A 45 12.10 -11.94 -9.65
N SER A 46 13.19 -12.61 -10.01
CA SER A 46 13.82 -12.46 -11.33
C SER A 46 12.94 -12.98 -12.47
N ALA A 47 12.14 -14.02 -12.23
CA ALA A 47 11.15 -14.51 -13.19
C ALA A 47 10.03 -13.48 -13.42
N ILE A 48 9.50 -12.87 -12.37
CA ILE A 48 8.49 -11.80 -12.45
C ILE A 48 9.05 -10.59 -13.23
N ASP A 49 10.27 -10.15 -12.92
CA ASP A 49 10.93 -9.04 -13.63
C ASP A 49 11.09 -9.32 -15.14
N ARG A 50 11.46 -10.55 -15.50
CA ARG A 50 11.57 -10.96 -16.91
C ARG A 50 10.22 -10.93 -17.61
N LEU A 51 9.17 -11.45 -16.97
CA LEU A 51 7.81 -11.47 -17.52
C LEU A 51 7.24 -10.05 -17.68
N LEU A 52 7.47 -9.17 -16.70
CA LEU A 52 7.07 -7.75 -16.78
C LEU A 52 7.72 -7.05 -17.99
N LYS A 53 9.03 -7.24 -18.18
CA LYS A 53 9.77 -6.68 -19.33
C LYS A 53 9.24 -7.22 -20.67
N GLN A 54 8.93 -8.51 -20.74
CA GLN A 54 8.35 -9.11 -21.95
C GLN A 54 6.96 -8.55 -22.25
N LEU A 55 6.10 -8.40 -21.23
CA LEU A 55 4.76 -7.82 -21.41
C LEU A 55 4.86 -6.35 -21.83
N GLN A 56 5.80 -5.58 -21.27
CA GLN A 56 6.09 -4.21 -21.71
C GLN A 56 6.54 -4.14 -23.18
N GLN A 57 7.38 -5.09 -23.61
CA GLN A 57 7.82 -5.17 -25.01
C GLN A 57 6.64 -5.44 -25.95
N VAL A 58 5.77 -6.39 -25.60
CA VAL A 58 4.56 -6.70 -26.38
C VAL A 58 3.63 -5.49 -26.45
N ASN A 59 3.41 -4.79 -25.33
CA ASN A 59 2.62 -3.56 -25.30
C ASN A 59 3.23 -2.46 -26.18
N SER A 60 4.56 -2.32 -26.20
CA SER A 60 5.26 -1.37 -27.08
C SER A 60 5.08 -1.73 -28.56
N GLN A 61 5.11 -3.02 -28.91
CA GLN A 61 4.87 -3.48 -30.28
C GLN A 61 3.43 -3.20 -30.72
N MET A 62 2.46 -3.46 -29.84
CA MET A 62 1.06 -3.07 -30.07
C MET A 62 0.93 -1.55 -30.29
N GLN A 63 1.58 -0.74 -29.45
CA GLN A 63 1.58 0.72 -29.59
C GLN A 63 2.17 1.18 -30.94
N SER A 64 3.26 0.55 -31.39
CA SER A 64 3.87 0.86 -32.69
C SER A 64 2.94 0.54 -33.87
N LEU A 65 2.23 -0.60 -33.81
CA LEU A 65 1.25 -0.97 -34.83
C LEU A 65 0.08 0.02 -34.86
N MET A 66 -0.37 0.47 -33.69
CA MET A 66 -1.39 1.51 -33.59
C MET A 66 -0.95 2.83 -34.24
N SER A 67 0.25 3.31 -33.93
CA SER A 67 0.79 4.55 -34.50
C SER A 67 1.00 4.47 -36.03
N SER A 68 1.13 3.27 -36.59
CA SER A 68 1.31 3.05 -38.04
C SER A 68 0.01 3.04 -38.87
N GLY A 69 -1.14 3.35 -38.25
CA GLY A 69 -2.46 3.38 -38.92
C GLY A 69 -3.45 2.33 -38.41
N GLY A 70 -3.32 1.91 -37.15
CA GLY A 70 -4.26 0.99 -36.51
C GLY A 70 -5.64 1.62 -36.25
N SER A 71 -6.69 0.80 -36.30
CA SER A 71 -8.07 1.23 -36.00
C SER A 71 -8.23 1.65 -34.53
N GLU A 72 -9.06 2.66 -34.28
CA GLU A 72 -9.42 3.16 -32.94
C GLU A 72 -10.00 2.07 -32.02
N ILE A 73 -10.60 1.02 -32.60
CA ILE A 73 -11.12 -0.17 -31.90
C ILE A 73 -10.02 -0.88 -31.09
N PHE A 74 -8.77 -0.85 -31.56
CA PHE A 74 -7.63 -1.47 -30.89
C PHE A 74 -7.07 -0.63 -29.74
N SER A 75 -7.42 0.67 -29.70
CA SER A 75 -6.95 1.63 -28.69
C SER A 75 -7.33 1.22 -27.27
N HIS A 76 -8.62 0.95 -27.03
CA HIS A 76 -9.08 0.54 -25.72
C HIS A 76 -8.46 -0.78 -25.24
N THR A 77 -8.21 -1.71 -26.16
CA THR A 77 -7.57 -2.98 -25.83
C THR A 77 -6.12 -2.76 -25.39
N LEU A 78 -5.39 -1.89 -26.09
CA LEU A 78 -4.02 -1.54 -25.72
C LEU A 78 -3.97 -0.81 -24.37
N THR A 79 -4.84 0.18 -24.17
CA THR A 79 -4.96 0.89 -22.89
C THR A 79 -5.16 -0.10 -21.75
N ARG A 80 -6.07 -1.07 -21.93
CA ARG A 80 -6.29 -2.11 -20.91
C ARG A 80 -5.05 -2.96 -20.63
N HIS A 81 -4.30 -3.35 -21.66
CA HIS A 81 -3.05 -4.10 -21.45
C HIS A 81 -1.96 -3.26 -20.75
N GLN A 82 -1.93 -1.95 -20.98
CA GLN A 82 -1.03 -1.02 -20.28
C GLN A 82 -1.42 -0.85 -18.81
N GLU A 83 -2.71 -0.69 -18.51
CA GLU A 83 -3.24 -0.65 -17.14
C GLU A 83 -2.88 -1.92 -16.36
N ILE A 84 -3.15 -3.09 -16.94
CA ILE A 84 -2.83 -4.38 -16.31
C ILE A 84 -1.32 -4.50 -16.02
N LEU A 85 -0.46 -4.11 -16.97
CA LEU A 85 0.99 -4.10 -16.75
C LEU A 85 1.38 -3.18 -15.59
N GLN A 86 0.77 -1.99 -15.50
CA GLN A 86 1.01 -1.05 -14.43
C GLN A 86 0.57 -1.62 -13.08
N ASP A 87 -0.61 -2.23 -13.00
CA ASP A 87 -1.14 -2.86 -11.78
C ASP A 87 -0.20 -3.95 -11.28
N PHE A 88 0.24 -4.86 -12.17
CA PHE A 88 1.20 -5.90 -11.81
C PHE A 88 2.53 -5.32 -11.32
N THR A 89 3.03 -4.29 -11.99
CA THR A 89 4.29 -3.64 -11.62
C THR A 89 4.20 -3.01 -10.23
N GLN A 90 3.12 -2.27 -9.96
CA GLN A 90 2.89 -1.66 -8.65
C GLN A 90 2.75 -2.72 -7.56
N GLU A 91 1.99 -3.78 -7.83
CA GLU A 91 1.82 -4.86 -6.87
C GLU A 91 3.14 -5.55 -6.55
N PHE A 92 3.95 -5.84 -7.57
CA PHE A 92 5.26 -6.46 -7.40
C PHE A 92 6.16 -5.64 -6.47
N TYR A 93 6.29 -4.33 -6.72
CA TYR A 93 7.09 -3.44 -5.87
C TYR A 93 6.54 -3.36 -4.44
N ARG A 94 5.22 -3.37 -4.27
CA ARG A 94 4.57 -3.39 -2.95
C ARG A 94 4.89 -4.69 -2.19
N LEU A 95 4.86 -5.83 -2.87
CA LEU A 95 5.20 -7.12 -2.24
C LEU A 95 6.69 -7.17 -1.88
N ARG A 96 7.56 -6.66 -2.74
CA ARG A 96 9.00 -6.61 -2.47
C ARG A 96 9.34 -5.71 -1.28
N SER A 97 8.74 -4.53 -1.20
CA SER A 97 8.92 -3.64 -0.04
C SER A 97 8.40 -4.28 1.25
N SER A 98 7.26 -4.98 1.18
CA SER A 98 6.72 -5.73 2.31
C SER A 98 7.65 -6.87 2.77
N LEU A 99 8.23 -7.61 1.83
CA LEU A 99 9.20 -8.67 2.15
C LEU A 99 10.44 -8.10 2.83
N ARG A 100 11.01 -7.04 2.27
CA ARG A 100 12.18 -6.36 2.83
C ARG A 100 11.92 -5.86 4.25
N ALA A 101 10.78 -5.21 4.49
CA ALA A 101 10.42 -4.74 5.83
C ALA A 101 10.31 -5.90 6.84
N LYS A 102 9.79 -7.06 6.42
CA LYS A 102 9.74 -8.26 7.26
C LYS A 102 11.12 -8.85 7.53
N GLN A 103 12.01 -8.86 6.54
CA GLN A 103 13.39 -9.31 6.68
C GLN A 103 14.18 -8.42 7.65
N GLU A 104 14.04 -7.10 7.51
CA GLU A 104 14.65 -6.14 8.43
C GLU A 104 14.16 -6.36 9.87
N HIS A 105 12.85 -6.56 10.06
CA HIS A 105 12.28 -6.87 11.36
C HIS A 105 12.77 -8.22 11.92
N ALA A 106 12.89 -9.25 11.08
CA ALA A 106 13.42 -10.56 11.49
C ALA A 106 14.89 -10.48 11.88
N SER A 107 15.71 -9.74 11.13
CA SER A 107 17.13 -9.49 11.45
C SER A 107 17.29 -8.79 12.79
N LEU A 108 16.49 -7.75 13.06
CA LEU A 108 16.53 -7.04 14.35
C LEU A 108 16.14 -7.95 15.53
N LEU A 109 15.14 -8.82 15.35
CA LEU A 109 14.78 -9.81 16.37
C LEU A 109 15.87 -10.87 16.57
N GLN A 110 16.56 -11.27 15.50
CA GLN A 110 17.67 -12.21 15.58
C GLN A 110 18.84 -11.58 16.36
N ASP A 111 19.20 -10.33 16.07
CA ASP A 111 20.22 -9.59 16.81
C ASP A 111 19.87 -9.48 18.30
N PHE A 112 18.59 -9.25 18.62
CA PHE A 112 18.13 -9.21 20.01
C PHE A 112 18.25 -10.57 20.71
N ARG A 113 17.89 -11.67 20.03
CA ARG A 113 18.04 -13.03 20.56
C ARG A 113 19.49 -13.42 20.77
N ASP A 114 20.36 -13.06 19.83
CA ASP A 114 21.80 -13.33 19.93
C ASP A 114 22.44 -12.50 21.04
N PHE A 115 21.99 -11.26 21.25
CA PHE A 115 22.38 -10.45 22.41
C PHE A 115 21.92 -11.06 23.74
N ASP A 116 20.66 -11.50 23.84
CA ASP A 116 20.15 -12.14 25.06
C ASP A 116 20.88 -13.45 25.37
N ARG A 117 21.23 -14.23 24.34
CA ARG A 117 22.05 -15.43 24.49
C ARG A 117 23.47 -15.09 24.96
N ALA A 118 24.12 -14.11 24.32
CA ALA A 118 25.44 -13.66 24.73
C ALA A 118 25.43 -13.11 26.16
N ARG A 119 24.35 -12.45 26.59
CA ARG A 119 24.14 -12.01 27.98
C ARG A 119 24.05 -13.20 28.94
N PHE A 120 23.34 -14.26 28.57
CA PHE A 120 23.20 -15.47 29.38
C PHE A 120 24.53 -16.20 29.54
N ASP A 121 25.27 -16.38 28.43
CA ASP A 121 26.62 -16.96 28.44
C ASP A 121 27.60 -16.13 29.30
N LEU A 122 27.40 -14.81 29.37
CA LEU A 122 28.20 -13.91 30.22
C LEU A 122 27.82 -13.96 31.71
N GLU A 123 26.55 -14.26 32.04
CA GLU A 123 26.12 -14.48 33.43
C GLU A 123 26.61 -15.83 33.98
N GLU A 124 26.71 -16.86 33.14
CA GLU A 124 27.21 -18.18 33.54
C GLU A 124 28.72 -18.16 33.87
N ASN A 125 29.49 -17.19 33.34
CA ASN A 125 30.96 -17.14 33.46
C ASN A 125 31.53 -16.03 34.37
N GLY A 126 30.73 -15.39 35.23
CA GLY A 126 31.24 -14.56 36.34
C GLY A 126 30.54 -13.22 36.51
N GLY A 127 29.58 -13.17 37.44
CA GLY A 127 28.91 -11.95 37.87
C GLY A 127 29.85 -11.02 38.65
N SER A 128 30.25 -9.91 38.01
CA SER A 128 30.84 -8.75 38.67
C SER A 128 29.84 -7.61 38.70
N GLU A 129 29.74 -6.91 39.84
CA GLU A 129 28.82 -5.79 40.13
C GLU A 129 28.89 -4.68 39.07
N ASP A 130 30.08 -4.44 38.50
CA ASP A 130 30.32 -3.50 37.41
C ASP A 130 29.54 -3.85 36.13
N GLN A 131 29.36 -5.15 35.86
CA GLN A 131 28.60 -5.61 34.69
C GLN A 131 27.09 -5.39 34.89
N ALA A 132 26.60 -5.43 36.14
CA ALA A 132 25.22 -5.11 36.45
C ALA A 132 24.94 -3.61 36.27
N LEU A 133 25.87 -2.75 36.69
CA LEU A 133 25.76 -1.29 36.52
C LEU A 133 25.82 -0.85 35.05
N LEU A 134 26.72 -1.42 34.26
CA LEU A 134 26.78 -1.17 32.82
C LEU A 134 25.50 -1.61 32.10
N ARG A 135 24.87 -2.70 32.56
CA ARG A 135 23.55 -3.14 32.05
C ARG A 135 22.43 -2.19 32.43
N GLU A 136 22.41 -1.70 33.67
CA GLU A 136 21.43 -0.71 34.11
C GLU A 136 21.57 0.58 33.28
N GLN A 137 22.79 1.05 33.06
CA GLN A 137 23.06 2.22 32.23
C GLN A 137 22.57 2.02 30.78
N ALA A 138 22.83 0.84 30.19
CA ALA A 138 22.35 0.51 28.85
C ALA A 138 20.81 0.39 28.80
N ALA A 139 20.17 -0.13 29.86
CA ALA A 139 18.72 -0.18 29.98
C ALA A 139 18.10 1.22 30.12
N ILE A 140 18.68 2.10 30.94
CA ILE A 140 18.24 3.49 31.12
C ILE A 140 18.36 4.26 29.80
N SER A 141 19.49 4.14 29.10
CA SER A 141 19.71 4.80 27.81
C SER A 141 18.67 4.38 26.77
N ARG A 142 18.35 3.08 26.70
CA ARG A 142 17.30 2.55 25.81
C ARG A 142 15.90 3.01 26.22
N ASN A 143 15.59 3.04 27.52
CA ASN A 143 14.30 3.52 28.00
C ASN A 143 14.10 5.02 27.72
N SER A 144 15.16 5.82 27.80
CA SER A 144 15.13 7.24 27.44
C SER A 144 14.68 7.45 25.99
N GLY A 145 15.23 6.69 25.04
CA GLY A 145 14.81 6.78 23.64
C GLY A 145 13.36 6.33 23.39
N HIS A 146 12.85 5.35 24.15
CA HIS A 146 11.45 4.95 24.07
C HIS A 146 10.50 6.04 24.59
N VAL A 147 10.88 6.72 25.67
CA VAL A 147 10.13 7.87 26.21
C VAL A 147 10.09 9.01 25.19
N ASP A 148 11.18 9.30 24.50
CA ASP A 148 11.21 10.33 23.45
C ASP A 148 10.27 10.00 22.28
N ASN A 149 10.18 8.72 21.89
CA ASN A 149 9.22 8.27 20.87
C ASN A 149 7.76 8.43 21.33
N VAL A 150 7.46 8.11 22.58
CA VAL A 150 6.13 8.32 23.17
C VAL A 150 5.79 9.81 23.23
N ILE A 151 6.75 10.67 23.57
CA ILE A 151 6.58 12.14 23.57
C ILE A 151 6.31 12.65 22.15
N SER A 152 7.08 12.20 21.16
CA SER A 152 6.90 12.59 19.76
C SER A 152 5.52 12.16 19.23
N HIS A 153 5.08 10.93 19.54
CA HIS A 153 3.77 10.42 19.15
C HIS A 153 2.62 11.20 19.83
N ALA A 154 2.79 11.55 21.11
CA ALA A 154 1.83 12.37 21.84
C ALA A 154 1.73 13.79 21.25
N GLN A 155 2.85 14.41 20.86
CA GLN A 155 2.86 15.71 20.20
C GLN A 155 2.18 15.69 18.83
N ALA A 156 2.42 14.65 18.02
CA ALA A 156 1.74 14.47 16.74
C ALA A 156 0.22 14.28 16.90
N THR A 157 -0.20 13.54 17.93
CA THR A 157 -1.61 13.33 18.26
C THR A 157 -2.26 14.64 18.73
N LEU A 158 -1.58 15.43 19.57
CA LEU A 158 -2.03 16.76 19.96
C LEU A 158 -2.20 17.70 18.76
N GLY A 159 -1.23 17.72 17.84
CA GLY A 159 -1.34 18.51 16.61
C GLY A 159 -2.55 18.12 15.77
N THR A 160 -2.83 16.81 15.67
CA THR A 160 -4.01 16.28 14.97
C THR A 160 -5.32 16.71 15.65
N LEU A 161 -5.41 16.62 16.99
CA LEU A 161 -6.60 17.05 17.74
C LEU A 161 -6.85 18.55 17.64
N VAL A 162 -5.79 19.37 17.64
CA VAL A 162 -5.91 20.84 17.44
C VAL A 162 -6.42 21.15 16.03
N LEU A 163 -5.91 20.46 15.00
CA LEU A 163 -6.39 20.61 13.63
C LEU A 163 -7.85 20.17 13.48
N GLN A 164 -8.25 19.07 14.12
CA GLN A 164 -9.64 18.61 14.17
C GLN A 164 -10.54 19.64 14.86
N ARG A 165 -10.13 20.22 16.00
CA ARG A 165 -10.88 21.28 16.69
C ARG A 165 -11.08 22.52 15.81
N SER A 166 -10.03 22.94 15.08
CA SER A 166 -10.12 24.05 14.13
C SER A 166 -11.12 23.74 13.00
N THR A 167 -11.10 22.51 12.50
CA THR A 167 -12.02 22.02 11.46
C THR A 167 -13.47 22.02 11.95
N PHE A 168 -13.75 21.52 13.16
CA PHE A 168 -15.09 21.57 13.77
C PHE A 168 -15.57 23.01 14.02
N GLY A 169 -14.68 23.91 14.46
CA GLY A 169 -15.01 25.34 14.58
C GLY A 169 -15.41 25.96 13.24
N GLY A 170 -14.71 25.60 12.16
CA GLY A 170 -15.05 26.02 10.80
C GLY A 170 -16.34 25.39 10.25
N ILE A 171 -16.68 24.16 10.66
CA ILE A 171 -17.93 23.51 10.25
C ILE A 171 -19.14 24.19 10.91
N SER A 172 -19.05 24.57 12.19
CA SER A 172 -20.15 25.28 12.86
C SER A 172 -20.44 26.64 12.22
N SER A 173 -19.41 27.38 11.80
CA SER A 173 -19.59 28.66 11.11
C SER A 173 -20.13 28.48 9.70
N LYS A 174 -19.66 27.46 8.96
CA LYS A 174 -20.21 27.10 7.65
C LYS A 174 -21.66 26.63 7.75
N LEU A 175 -22.01 25.79 8.74
CA LEU A 175 -23.37 25.32 8.99
C LEU A 175 -24.30 26.47 9.38
N SER A 176 -23.85 27.39 10.23
CA SER A 176 -24.62 28.60 10.57
C SER A 176 -24.85 29.50 9.34
N ASN A 177 -23.86 29.64 8.47
CA ASN A 177 -23.97 30.45 7.25
C ASN A 177 -24.82 29.76 6.15
N VAL A 178 -24.83 28.43 6.11
CA VAL A 178 -25.75 27.66 5.26
C VAL A 178 -27.18 27.73 5.81
N SER A 179 -27.35 27.64 7.14
CA SER A 179 -28.64 27.78 7.82
C SER A 179 -29.27 29.16 7.59
N SER A 180 -28.47 30.24 7.58
CA SER A 180 -28.99 31.58 7.27
C SER A 180 -29.36 31.78 5.80
N ARG A 181 -28.89 30.90 4.90
CA ARG A 181 -29.17 30.93 3.45
C ARG A 181 -30.20 29.89 2.99
N LEU A 182 -30.64 28.98 3.86
CA LEU A 182 -31.67 27.97 3.57
C LEU A 182 -32.97 28.14 4.39
N PRO A 183 -33.61 29.32 4.48
CA PRO A 183 -34.95 29.42 5.07
C PRO A 183 -36.01 28.66 4.26
N THR A 184 -35.79 28.45 2.96
CA THR A 184 -36.79 27.91 2.03
C THR A 184 -36.99 26.39 2.14
N VAL A 185 -35.96 25.62 2.52
CA VAL A 185 -36.03 24.15 2.56
C VAL A 185 -36.73 23.64 3.82
N CYS A 186 -36.49 24.29 4.97
CA CYS A 186 -37.24 24.03 6.20
C CYS A 186 -38.72 24.42 6.05
N CYS A 187 -39.02 25.57 5.42
CA CYS A 187 -40.41 25.92 5.09
C CYS A 187 -41.07 24.88 4.17
N GLN A 188 -40.39 24.35 3.16
CA GLN A 188 -40.99 23.37 2.25
C GLN A 188 -41.21 21.99 2.89
N LEU A 189 -40.33 21.57 3.81
CA LEU A 189 -40.49 20.34 4.59
C LEU A 189 -41.58 20.48 5.67
N ILE A 190 -41.65 21.63 6.35
CA ILE A 190 -42.73 21.93 7.33
C ILE A 190 -44.08 22.07 6.62
N CYS A 191 -44.14 22.73 5.45
CA CYS A 191 -45.37 22.82 4.64
C CYS A 191 -45.81 21.46 4.09
N ASN A 192 -44.89 20.61 3.60
CA ASN A 192 -45.25 19.25 3.16
C ASN A 192 -45.73 18.36 4.32
N PHE A 193 -45.15 18.52 5.51
CA PHE A 193 -45.57 17.76 6.69
C PHE A 193 -46.94 18.21 7.21
N MET A 194 -47.25 19.52 7.17
CA MET A 194 -48.59 20.04 7.47
C MET A 194 -49.64 19.62 6.42
N HIS A 195 -49.24 19.44 5.15
CA HIS A 195 -50.15 19.01 4.08
C HIS A 195 -50.47 17.50 4.12
N TYR A 196 -49.64 16.69 4.79
CA TYR A 196 -49.88 15.25 4.98
C TYR A 196 -50.60 14.92 6.31
N LEU A 197 -50.77 15.88 7.22
CA LEU A 197 -51.41 15.65 8.53
C LEU A 197 -52.86 16.15 8.64
N VAL A 198 -53.47 16.66 7.56
CA VAL A 198 -54.91 17.00 7.53
C VAL A 198 -55.54 16.43 6.26
N PRO A 199 -56.03 15.17 6.33
CA PRO A 199 -57.40 14.96 5.88
C PRO A 199 -58.10 13.91 6.76
N VAL A 200 -58.50 14.28 7.98
CA VAL A 200 -59.66 13.70 8.67
C VAL A 200 -60.27 14.78 9.55
N PHE A 201 -61.07 15.66 8.95
CA PHE A 201 -62.38 16.15 9.40
C PHE A 201 -62.93 17.14 8.37
#